data_AF-A0A0C4F766-F1
#
_entry.id   AF-A0A0C4F766-F1
#
_cell.length_a   1.000
_cell.length_b   1.000
_cell.length_c   1.000
_cell.angle_alpha   90.00
_cell.angle_beta   90.00
_cell.angle_gamma   90.00
#
_symmetry.space_group_name_H-M   'P 1'
#
loop_
_entity.id
_entity.type
_entity.pdbx_description
1 polymer ?
#
loop_
_entity_poly.entity_id
_entity_poly.type
_entity_poly.pdbx_seq_one_letter_code
_entity_poly.pdbx_strand_id
1 'polypeptide(L)'
;MDYLNYSTSEDKSQASTKMKITCQSNKARGHLEHHKNLMNDYFNEDSCYGPQDFSRHYRMEKGLLLRILTDLTAQYRYFFQKPVGPFFTF
;
A
#
# COMPACT_ATOMS: atom_id res chain seq x y z
N MET A 1 -6.21 49.56 -30.73
CA MET A 1 -7.53 49.87 -31.29
C MET A 1 -8.28 48.56 -31.42
N ASP A 2 -9.37 48.46 -30.67
CA ASP A 2 -10.30 47.34 -30.66
C ASP A 2 -11.07 47.20 -31.99
N TYR A 3 -11.69 46.03 -32.12
CA TYR A 3 -12.86 45.66 -32.92
C TYR A 3 -12.64 44.94 -34.26
N LEU A 4 -12.79 43.60 -34.24
CA LEU A 4 -14.00 42.96 -34.77
C LEU A 4 -14.14 41.48 -34.35
N ASN A 5 -15.33 41.19 -33.83
CA ASN A 5 -15.94 39.91 -33.46
C ASN A 5 -16.58 39.24 -34.71
N TYR A 6 -16.46 37.91 -34.87
CA TYR A 6 -17.39 36.99 -35.55
C TYR A 6 -16.80 35.57 -35.41
N SER A 7 -17.47 34.48 -35.06
CA SER A 7 -18.89 34.19 -34.96
C SER A 7 -19.07 32.98 -34.05
N THR A 8 -20.15 32.98 -33.28
CA THR A 8 -20.67 31.85 -32.50
C THR A 8 -20.95 30.65 -33.41
N SER A 9 -20.40 29.48 -33.08
CA SER A 9 -20.90 28.20 -33.59
C SER A 9 -21.30 27.36 -32.38
N GLU A 10 -22.59 27.46 -32.04
CA GLU A 10 -23.27 26.40 -31.31
C GLU A 10 -23.38 25.20 -32.25
N ASP A 11 -22.80 24.06 -31.90
CA ASP A 11 -23.52 22.80 -32.08
C ASP A 11 -22.90 21.62 -31.29
N LYS A 12 -23.76 21.08 -30.41
CA LYS A 12 -23.91 19.68 -30.00
C LYS A 12 -22.75 19.02 -29.26
N SER A 13 -22.91 19.04 -27.93
CA SER A 13 -22.43 18.03 -26.98
C SER A 13 -22.41 16.63 -27.59
N GLN A 14 -21.22 16.21 -28.02
CA GLN A 14 -20.93 14.82 -28.31
C GLN A 14 -21.15 14.03 -27.01
N ALA A 15 -22.25 13.28 -26.96
CA ALA A 15 -22.47 12.27 -25.94
C ALA A 15 -21.31 11.27 -26.01
N SER A 16 -20.33 11.43 -25.13
CA SER A 16 -19.25 10.44 -24.98
C SER A 16 -19.91 9.11 -24.61
N THR A 17 -19.82 8.13 -25.52
CA THR A 17 -20.27 6.76 -25.24
C THR A 17 -19.41 6.23 -24.10
N LYS A 18 -19.94 6.29 -22.88
CA LYS A 18 -19.29 5.86 -21.64
C LYS A 18 -18.96 4.36 -21.73
N MET A 19 -17.73 4.04 -22.07
CA MET A 19 -17.20 2.68 -21.97
C MET A 19 -17.25 2.24 -20.51
N LYS A 20 -18.00 1.17 -20.21
CA LYS A 20 -18.00 0.53 -18.89
C LYS A 20 -16.64 -0.13 -18.68
N ILE A 21 -15.74 0.56 -17.99
CA ILE A 21 -14.54 -0.07 -17.42
C ILE A 21 -15.01 -1.10 -16.41
N THR A 22 -14.86 -2.39 -16.71
CA THR A 22 -15.07 -3.45 -15.74
C THR A 22 -13.78 -3.62 -14.95
N CYS A 23 -13.76 -3.12 -13.72
CA CYS A 23 -12.69 -3.45 -12.78
C CYS A 23 -12.94 -4.86 -12.24
N GLN A 24 -11.93 -5.72 -12.28
CA GLN A 24 -11.98 -6.99 -11.54
C GLN A 24 -12.06 -6.70 -10.05
N SER A 25 -12.98 -7.35 -9.34
CA SER A 25 -13.06 -7.28 -7.89
C SER A 25 -11.76 -7.81 -7.26
N ASN A 26 -11.30 -7.15 -6.20
CA ASN A 26 -10.17 -7.65 -5.40
C ASN A 26 -10.50 -9.04 -4.86
N LYS A 27 -9.70 -10.05 -5.24
CA LYS A 27 -9.80 -11.39 -4.68
C LYS A 27 -9.37 -11.36 -3.22
N ALA A 28 -10.08 -12.08 -2.34
CA ALA A 28 -9.67 -12.27 -0.96
C ALA A 28 -8.39 -13.12 -0.92
N ARG A 29 -7.25 -12.50 -0.58
CA ARG A 29 -5.92 -13.16 -0.57
C ARG A 29 -5.47 -13.65 0.81
N GLY A 30 -6.37 -13.68 1.79
CA GLY A 30 -6.00 -14.08 3.16
C GLY A 30 -4.89 -13.21 3.77
N HIS A 31 -5.00 -11.88 3.61
CA HIS A 31 -3.91 -10.94 3.94
C HIS A 31 -3.36 -11.11 5.36
N LEU A 32 -4.24 -11.36 6.34
CA LEU A 32 -3.85 -11.51 7.75
C LEU A 32 -3.03 -12.78 7.99
N GLU A 33 -3.46 -13.90 7.41
CA GLU A 33 -2.77 -15.18 7.52
C GLU A 33 -1.43 -15.14 6.79
N HIS A 34 -1.41 -14.60 5.57
CA HIS A 34 -0.17 -14.41 4.82
C HIS A 34 0.81 -13.50 5.56
N HIS A 35 0.33 -12.39 6.14
CA HIS A 35 1.16 -11.51 6.95
C HIS A 35 1.75 -12.25 8.17
N LYS A 36 0.95 -13.03 8.89
CA LYS A 36 1.42 -13.83 10.03
C LYS A 36 2.50 -14.83 9.62
N ASN A 37 2.29 -15.53 8.51
CA ASN A 37 3.28 -16.48 7.99
C ASN A 37 4.57 -15.76 7.60
N LEU A 38 4.48 -14.62 6.92
CA LEU A 38 5.64 -13.81 6.58
C LEU A 38 6.44 -13.36 7.81
N MET A 39 5.75 -12.97 8.89
CA MET A 39 6.41 -12.62 10.15
C MET A 39 7.14 -13.83 10.74
N ASN A 40 6.49 -14.99 10.74
CA ASN A 40 7.10 -16.23 11.24
C ASN A 40 8.31 -16.67 10.41
N ASP A 41 8.21 -16.58 9.09
CA ASP A 41 9.18 -17.13 8.15
C ASP A 41 10.50 -16.35 8.15
N TYR A 42 10.45 -15.04 8.43
CA TYR A 42 11.61 -14.15 8.33
C TYR A 42 12.04 -13.50 9.64
N PHE A 43 11.15 -13.31 10.62
CA PHE A 43 11.44 -12.48 11.80
C PHE A 43 11.52 -13.25 13.12
N ASN A 44 10.94 -14.46 13.22
CA ASN A 44 11.11 -15.31 14.41
C ASN A 44 12.54 -15.84 14.56
N GLU A 45 12.87 -16.33 15.76
CA GLU A 45 14.18 -16.93 16.06
C GLU A 45 14.41 -18.21 15.23
N ASP A 46 13.39 -19.07 15.11
CA ASP A 46 13.41 -20.28 14.27
C ASP A 46 12.92 -20.00 12.83
N SER A 47 13.38 -18.90 12.22
CA SER A 47 12.96 -18.52 10.86
C SER A 47 13.38 -19.57 9.83
N CYS A 48 12.45 -19.98 8.96
CA CYS A 48 12.72 -20.90 7.85
C CYS A 48 13.77 -20.34 6.87
N TYR A 49 13.78 -19.03 6.68
CA TYR A 49 14.69 -18.34 5.76
C TYR A 49 15.82 -17.65 6.50
N GLY A 50 17.05 -17.92 6.07
CA GLY A 50 18.24 -17.30 6.63
C GLY A 50 18.46 -15.85 6.17
N PRO A 51 19.50 -15.18 6.69
CA PRO A 51 19.85 -13.80 6.32
C PRO A 51 20.11 -13.61 4.83
N GLN A 52 20.66 -14.64 4.16
CA GLN A 52 20.93 -14.60 2.71
C GLN A 52 19.63 -14.61 1.89
N ASP A 53 18.66 -15.43 2.27
CA ASP A 53 17.36 -15.48 1.61
C ASP A 53 16.57 -14.20 1.82
N PHE A 54 16.61 -13.65 3.04
CA PHE A 54 16.05 -12.34 3.36
C PHE A 54 16.67 -11.25 2.46
N SER A 55 17.99 -11.23 2.36
CA SER A 55 18.72 -10.26 1.53
C SER A 55 18.38 -10.41 0.05
N ARG A 56 18.14 -11.64 -0.43
CA ARG A 56 17.72 -11.87 -1.82
C ARG A 56 16.31 -11.33 -2.10
N HIS A 57 15.37 -11.48 -1.17
CA HIS A 57 13.99 -11.04 -1.34
C HIS A 57 13.82 -9.53 -1.15
N TYR A 58 14.38 -8.97 -0.08
CA TYR A 58 14.21 -7.57 0.30
C TYR A 58 15.35 -6.66 -0.18
N ARG A 59 16.42 -7.24 -0.73
CA ARG A 59 17.60 -6.52 -1.24
C ARG A 59 18.29 -5.69 -0.15
N MET A 60 18.14 -6.10 1.11
CA MET A 60 18.68 -5.46 2.30
C MET A 60 19.00 -6.50 3.37
N GLU A 61 19.94 -6.17 4.25
CA GLU A 61 20.23 -7.00 5.42
C GLU A 61 19.11 -6.89 6.46
N LYS A 62 18.76 -8.01 7.11
CA LYS A 62 17.74 -8.06 8.17
C LYS A 62 18.09 -7.12 9.32
N GLY A 63 19.35 -7.06 9.74
CA GLY A 63 19.81 -6.17 10.81
C GLY A 63 19.62 -4.69 10.49
N LEU A 64 19.89 -4.29 9.24
CA LEU A 64 19.66 -2.91 8.78
C LEU A 64 18.18 -2.53 8.87
N LEU A 65 17.28 -3.40 8.42
CA LEU A 65 15.84 -3.15 8.48
C LEU A 65 15.36 -2.99 9.93
N LEU A 66 15.86 -3.82 10.86
CA LEU A 66 15.53 -3.71 12.28
C LEU A 66 16.04 -2.40 12.90
N ARG A 67 17.23 -1.92 12.52
CA ARG A 67 17.75 -0.62 12.98
C ARG A 67 16.88 0.53 12.51
N ILE A 68 16.57 0.57 11.22
CA ILE A 68 15.67 1.59 10.65
C ILE A 68 14.31 1.55 11.34
N LEU A 69 13.75 0.35 11.57
CA LEU A 69 12.47 0.21 12.25
C LEU A 69 12.55 0.74 13.69
N THR A 70 13.63 0.46 14.40
CA THR A 70 13.86 0.96 15.77
C THR A 70 13.95 2.49 15.78
N ASP A 71 14.69 3.08 14.85
CA ASP A 71 14.84 4.53 14.75
C ASP A 71 13.49 5.21 14.40
N LEU A 72 12.74 4.63 13.45
CA LEU A 72 11.44 5.14 13.04
C LEU A 72 10.39 5.02 14.15
N THR A 73 10.37 3.89 14.87
CA THR A 73 9.44 3.70 16.00
C THR A 73 9.79 4.61 17.16
N ALA A 74 11.08 4.91 17.40
CA ALA A 74 11.50 5.87 18.41
C ALA A 74 11.07 7.31 18.06
N GLN A 75 11.15 7.70 16.79
CA GLN A 75 10.86 9.08 16.36
C GLN A 75 9.37 9.33 16.09
N TYR A 76 8.65 8.36 15.52
CA TYR A 76 7.31 8.56 14.99
C TYR A 76 6.28 7.69 15.69
N ARG A 77 5.34 8.34 16.37
CA ARG A 77 4.24 7.66 17.09
C ARG A 77 3.30 6.85 16.18
N TYR A 78 3.35 7.08 14.86
CA TYR A 78 2.54 6.38 13.86
C TYR A 78 2.84 4.86 13.82
N PHE A 79 4.09 4.46 14.02
CA PHE A 79 4.49 3.05 13.92
C PHE A 79 4.22 2.24 15.19
N PHE A 80 3.67 2.85 16.24
CA PHE A 80 3.21 2.09 17.39
C PHE A 80 1.87 1.45 17.07
N GLN A 81 1.83 0.12 17.17
CA GLN A 81 0.57 -0.61 17.16
C GLN A 81 -0.24 -0.14 18.38
N LYS A 82 -1.34 0.56 18.12
CA LYS A 82 -2.25 0.97 19.18
C LYS A 82 -2.80 -0.30 19.83
N PRO A 83 -2.84 -0.39 21.17
CA PRO A 83 -3.52 -1.50 21.80
C PRO A 83 -4.95 -1.54 21.27
N VAL A 84 -5.39 -2.73 20.87
CA VAL A 84 -6.81 -2.94 20.56
C VAL A 84 -7.51 -2.73 21.89
N GLY A 85 -8.16 -1.57 22.03
CA GLY A 85 -8.87 -1.25 23.26
C GLY A 85 -9.96 -2.31 23.52
N PRO A 86 -10.35 -2.53 24.78
CA PRO A 86 -11.38 -3.53 25.14
C PRO A 86 -12.75 -3.30 24.47
N PHE A 87 -12.93 -2.18 23.77
CA PHE A 87 -14.16 -1.80 23.07
C PHE A 87 -14.16 -2.10 21.56
N PHE A 88 -13.07 -2.65 20.99
CA PHE A 88 -13.00 -3.05 19.59
C PHE A 88 -12.90 -4.57 19.46
N THR A 89 -14.04 -5.25 19.59
CA THR A 89 -14.24 -6.64 19.18
C THR A 89 -15.26 -6.65 18.03
N PHE A 90 -14.89 -7.25 16.90
CA PHE A 90 -15.78 -7.47 15.74
C PHE A 90 -16.48 -8.82 15.86
#